data_AF-A0A1E5RGR6-F1
#
_entry.id   AF-A0A1E5RGR6-F1
#
_cell.length_a   1.000
_cell.length_b   1.000
_cell.length_c   1.000
_cell.angle_alpha   90.00
_cell.angle_beta   90.00
_cell.angle_gamma   90.00
#
_symmetry.space_group_name_H-M   'P 1'
#
loop_
_entity.id
_entity.type
_entity.pdbx_description
1 polymer ?
#
loop_
_entity_poly.entity_id
_entity_poly.type
_entity_poly.pdbx_seq_one_letter_code
_entity_poly.pdbx_strand_id
1 'polypeptide(L)'
;MFDDDEVLNLEDKFYREGFADGQNENLEQNLLEGRQYGLQVGFQRVSIVGQIQSICETIQAVTTNNSLKSNCQMVLDEVKQLSFTNNESDVVHFGKVLVKLKNKFRLILMVWNRSNKEQKILYDDVFAVNQKVSGVLMAYTEDTKEVESNSKEANQDAKHDW
;
A
#
# COMPACT_ATOMS: atom_id res chain seq x y z
N MET A 1 0.26 -41.13 42.81
CA MET A 1 -1.10 -41.47 42.40
C MET A 1 -1.40 -40.51 41.28
N PHE A 2 -1.42 -41.00 40.04
CA PHE A 2 -1.83 -40.15 38.91
C PHE A 2 -3.31 -39.82 39.13
N ASP A 3 -3.67 -38.56 38.94
CA ASP A 3 -5.06 -38.15 39.05
C ASP A 3 -5.75 -38.66 37.78
N ASP A 4 -6.47 -39.78 37.87
CA ASP A 4 -7.08 -40.46 36.71
C ASP A 4 -8.03 -39.53 35.94
N ASP A 5 -8.57 -38.50 36.62
CA ASP A 5 -9.37 -37.42 36.03
C ASP A 5 -8.54 -36.47 35.14
N GLU A 6 -7.24 -36.29 35.39
CA GLU A 6 -6.37 -35.44 34.56
C GLU A 6 -6.00 -36.15 33.24
N VAL A 7 -5.87 -37.48 33.26
CA VAL A 7 -5.60 -38.30 32.07
C VAL A 7 -6.85 -38.42 31.19
N LEU A 8 -8.04 -38.53 31.80
CA LEU A 8 -9.32 -38.61 31.07
C LEU A 8 -9.73 -37.27 30.44
N ASN A 9 -9.36 -36.13 31.04
CA ASN A 9 -9.66 -34.79 30.51
C ASN A 9 -8.48 -34.13 29.77
N LEU A 10 -7.45 -34.91 29.43
CA LEU A 10 -6.23 -34.42 28.80
C LEU A 10 -6.49 -33.80 27.41
N GLU A 11 -7.40 -34.42 26.64
CA GLU A 11 -7.82 -33.91 25.33
C GLU A 11 -8.51 -32.55 25.46
N ASP A 12 -9.47 -32.42 26.37
CA ASP A 12 -10.16 -31.14 26.65
C ASP A 12 -9.19 -30.05 27.13
N LYS A 13 -8.16 -30.42 27.91
CA LYS A 13 -7.09 -29.51 28.34
C LYS A 13 -6.28 -29.01 27.14
N PHE A 14 -5.83 -29.91 26.27
CA PHE A 14 -5.09 -29.53 25.05
C PHE A 14 -5.94 -28.75 24.04
N TYR A 15 -7.25 -29.04 23.91
CA TYR A 15 -8.14 -28.24 23.08
C TYR A 15 -8.28 -26.81 23.59
N ARG A 16 -8.46 -26.63 24.90
CA ARG A 16 -8.57 -25.30 25.51
C ARG A 16 -7.25 -24.53 25.40
N GLU A 17 -6.13 -25.21 25.60
CA GLU A 17 -4.79 -24.66 25.45
C GLU A 17 -4.54 -24.24 24.00
N GLY A 18 -4.73 -25.13 23.02
CA GLY A 18 -4.57 -24.81 21.61
C GLY A 18 -5.52 -23.71 21.11
N PHE A 19 -6.76 -23.63 21.64
CA PHE A 19 -7.68 -22.55 21.32
C PHE A 19 -7.23 -21.20 21.91
N ALA A 20 -6.73 -21.20 23.15
CA ALA A 20 -6.20 -20.00 23.79
C ALA A 20 -4.92 -19.52 23.11
N ASP A 21 -4.03 -20.44 22.77
CA ASP A 21 -2.80 -20.16 22.03
C ASP A 21 -3.09 -19.61 20.64
N GLY A 22 -4.03 -20.24 19.92
CA GLY A 22 -4.48 -19.76 18.61
C GLY A 22 -5.11 -18.36 18.68
N GLN A 23 -5.88 -18.05 19.73
CA GLN A 23 -6.41 -16.70 19.93
C GLN A 23 -5.31 -15.68 20.21
N ASN A 24 -4.37 -16.02 21.09
CA ASN A 24 -3.27 -15.11 21.44
C ASN A 24 -2.38 -14.84 20.23
N GLU A 25 -1.99 -15.88 19.50
CA GLU A 25 -1.19 -15.74 18.28
C GLU A 25 -1.94 -14.94 17.22
N ASN A 26 -3.24 -15.19 17.02
CA ASN A 26 -4.06 -14.44 16.07
C ASN A 26 -4.12 -12.94 16.44
N LEU A 27 -4.27 -12.62 17.73
CA LEU A 27 -4.34 -11.24 18.20
C LEU A 27 -3.01 -10.50 18.00
N GLU A 28 -1.89 -11.16 18.28
CA GLU A 28 -0.55 -10.62 18.02
C GLU A 28 -0.28 -10.41 16.53
N GLN A 29 -0.62 -11.41 15.69
CA GLN A 29 -0.45 -11.34 14.24
C GLN A 29 -1.29 -10.21 13.63
N ASN A 30 -2.57 -10.11 13.99
CA ASN A 30 -3.46 -9.05 13.52
C ASN A 30 -2.95 -7.65 13.90
N LEU A 31 -2.43 -7.50 15.12
CA LEU A 31 -1.89 -6.23 15.59
C LEU A 31 -0.64 -5.83 14.80
N LEU A 32 0.27 -6.79 14.55
CA LEU A 32 1.46 -6.56 13.76
C LEU A 32 1.10 -6.20 12.31
N GLU A 33 0.16 -6.94 11.71
CA GLU A 33 -0.31 -6.73 10.36
C GLU A 33 -0.97 -5.37 10.19
N GLY A 34 -1.89 -5.00 11.10
CA GLY A 34 -2.56 -3.70 11.07
C GLY A 34 -1.57 -2.53 11.10
N ARG A 35 -0.46 -2.68 11.87
CA ARG A 35 0.63 -1.68 11.89
C ARG A 35 1.40 -1.63 10.56
N GLN A 36 1.76 -2.78 10.01
CA GLN A 36 2.47 -2.86 8.73
C GLN A 36 1.64 -2.29 7.59
N TYR A 37 0.37 -2.68 7.52
CA TYR A 37 -0.59 -2.18 6.54
C TYR A 37 -0.75 -0.66 6.65
N GLY A 38 -0.96 -0.14 7.86
CA GLY A 38 -1.07 1.30 8.10
C GLY A 38 0.16 2.07 7.63
N LEU A 39 1.36 1.54 7.93
CA LEU A 39 2.63 2.13 7.49
C LEU A 39 2.77 2.11 5.97
N GLN A 40 2.45 0.98 5.33
CA GLN A 40 2.52 0.84 3.88
C GLN A 40 1.58 1.82 3.16
N VAL A 41 0.32 1.92 3.62
CA VAL A 41 -0.67 2.84 3.06
C VAL A 41 -0.22 4.29 3.24
N GLY A 42 0.32 4.63 4.42
CA GLY A 42 0.88 5.96 4.70
C GLY A 42 2.03 6.29 3.75
N PHE A 43 2.97 5.36 3.58
CA PHE A 43 4.12 5.55 2.69
C PHE A 43 3.70 5.75 1.23
N GLN A 44 2.79 4.91 0.71
CA GLN A 44 2.27 5.04 -0.67
C GLN A 44 1.62 6.42 -0.90
N ARG A 45 0.83 6.89 0.07
CA ARG A 45 0.16 8.19 0.02
C ARG A 45 1.15 9.36 -0.04
N VAL A 46 2.18 9.35 0.78
CA VAL A 46 3.19 10.42 0.79
C VAL A 46 4.10 10.34 -0.44
N SER A 47 4.47 9.14 -0.86
CA SER A 47 5.34 8.89 -2.02
C SER A 47 4.75 9.47 -3.31
N ILE A 48 3.47 9.21 -3.61
CA ILE A 48 2.83 9.76 -4.81
C ILE A 48 2.74 11.29 -4.78
N VAL A 49 2.50 11.88 -3.60
CA VAL A 49 2.44 13.33 -3.43
C VAL A 49 3.81 13.95 -3.71
N GLY A 50 4.88 13.39 -3.15
CA GLY A 50 6.24 13.86 -3.40
C GLY A 50 6.64 13.76 -4.87
N GLN A 51 6.24 12.69 -5.55
CA GLN A 51 6.51 12.53 -6.98
C GLN A 51 5.75 13.56 -7.84
N ILE A 52 4.46 13.79 -7.55
CA ILE A 52 3.68 14.83 -8.22
C ILE A 52 4.34 16.20 -7.99
N GLN A 53 4.74 16.51 -6.76
CA GLN A 53 5.40 17.75 -6.40
C GLN A 53 6.68 17.97 -7.23
N SER A 54 7.59 16.99 -7.24
CA SER A 54 8.87 17.08 -7.93
C SER A 54 8.71 17.24 -9.45
N ILE A 55 7.75 16.54 -10.05
CA ILE A 55 7.45 16.68 -11.49
C ILE A 55 6.89 18.07 -11.79
N CYS A 56 5.97 18.59 -10.97
CA CYS A 56 5.42 19.93 -11.13
C CYS A 56 6.51 21.02 -10.99
N GLU A 57 7.42 20.89 -10.04
CA GLU A 57 8.58 21.80 -9.88
C GLU A 57 9.47 21.77 -11.14
N THR A 58 9.76 20.58 -11.65
CA THR A 58 10.58 20.40 -12.86
C THR A 58 9.90 21.01 -14.09
N ILE A 59 8.62 20.74 -14.29
CA ILE A 59 7.83 21.31 -15.39
C ILE A 59 7.80 22.85 -15.28
N GLN A 60 7.60 23.38 -14.08
CA GLN A 60 7.55 24.82 -13.85
C GLN A 60 8.89 25.51 -14.18
N ALA A 61 10.01 24.85 -13.88
CA ALA A 61 11.36 25.35 -14.17
C ALA A 61 11.67 25.36 -15.69
N VAL A 62 11.23 24.34 -16.43
CA VAL A 62 11.58 24.17 -17.85
C VAL A 62 10.57 24.81 -18.80
N THR A 63 9.30 24.90 -18.43
CA THR A 63 8.25 25.39 -19.33
C THR A 63 8.36 26.90 -19.58
N THR A 64 7.98 27.32 -20.79
CA THR A 64 7.77 28.73 -21.14
C THR A 64 6.30 29.14 -21.06
N ASN A 65 5.39 28.18 -20.89
CA ASN A 65 3.95 28.43 -20.85
C ASN A 65 3.50 28.93 -19.47
N ASN A 66 3.09 30.20 -19.39
CA ASN A 66 2.63 30.83 -18.15
C ASN A 66 1.39 30.15 -17.53
N SER A 67 0.46 29.68 -18.35
CA SER A 67 -0.71 28.95 -17.85
C SER A 67 -0.29 27.63 -17.21
N LEU A 68 0.68 26.92 -17.79
CA LEU A 68 1.20 25.68 -17.20
C LEU A 68 1.96 25.95 -15.89
N LYS A 69 2.77 27.01 -15.83
CA LYS A 69 3.45 27.44 -14.59
C LYS A 69 2.46 27.73 -13.46
N SER A 70 1.39 28.46 -13.76
CA SER A 70 0.35 28.78 -12.79
C SER A 70 -0.38 27.53 -12.30
N ASN A 71 -0.73 26.60 -13.19
CA ASN A 71 -1.35 25.33 -12.79
C ASN A 71 -0.41 24.45 -11.95
N CYS A 72 0.88 24.40 -12.27
CA CYS A 72 1.88 23.72 -11.44
C CYS A 72 1.95 24.38 -10.06
N GLN A 73 1.97 25.73 -9.99
CA GLN A 73 1.98 26.45 -8.72
C GLN A 73 0.78 26.13 -7.84
N MET A 74 -0.43 26.08 -8.41
CA MET A 74 -1.63 25.69 -7.67
C MET A 74 -1.51 24.29 -7.06
N VAL A 75 -0.95 23.33 -7.80
CA VAL A 75 -0.70 21.98 -7.29
C VAL A 75 0.30 22.02 -6.14
N LEU A 76 1.39 22.79 -6.26
CA LEU A 76 2.39 22.93 -5.19
C LEU A 76 1.81 23.58 -3.93
N ASP A 77 0.93 24.56 -4.08
CA ASP A 77 0.28 25.23 -2.95
C ASP A 77 -0.73 24.32 -2.25
N GLU A 78 -1.47 23.50 -3.02
CA GLU A 78 -2.35 22.46 -2.46
C GLU A 78 -1.56 21.40 -1.67
N VAL A 79 -0.38 21.00 -2.17
CA VAL A 79 0.50 20.05 -1.48
C VAL A 79 1.01 20.60 -0.14
N LYS A 80 1.38 21.89 -0.07
CA LYS A 80 1.84 22.53 1.17
C LYS A 80 0.76 22.60 2.27
N GLN A 81 -0.51 22.55 1.90
CA GLN A 81 -1.63 22.58 2.83
C GLN A 81 -1.99 21.19 3.38
N LEU A 82 -1.32 20.12 2.93
CA LEU A 82 -1.57 18.78 3.43
C LEU A 82 -1.02 18.63 4.85
N SER A 83 -1.88 18.15 5.76
CA SER A 83 -1.46 17.64 7.05
C SER A 83 -1.10 16.16 6.93
N PHE A 84 -0.03 15.75 7.60
CA PHE A 84 0.46 14.36 7.65
C PHE A 84 0.21 13.70 9.02
N THR A 85 -0.78 14.22 9.75
CA THR A 85 -1.23 13.70 11.04
C THR A 85 -2.15 12.49 10.85
N ASN A 86 -2.20 11.61 11.86
CA ASN A 86 -3.00 10.37 11.83
C ASN A 86 -4.42 10.54 12.41
N ASN A 87 -4.91 11.78 12.55
CA ASN A 87 -6.29 11.99 13.01
C ASN A 87 -7.27 11.59 11.90
N GLU A 88 -8.41 11.02 12.27
CA GLU A 88 -9.41 10.52 11.31
C GLU A 88 -9.86 11.61 10.31
N SER A 89 -10.09 12.84 10.78
CA SER A 89 -10.44 13.99 9.93
C SER A 89 -9.38 14.29 8.87
N ASP A 90 -8.11 14.20 9.26
CA ASP A 90 -6.97 14.55 8.42
C ASP A 90 -6.75 13.46 7.36
N VAL A 91 -6.92 12.19 7.74
CA VAL A 91 -6.86 11.03 6.82
C VAL A 91 -7.93 11.13 5.73
N VAL A 92 -9.16 11.50 6.10
CA VAL A 92 -10.27 11.69 5.14
C VAL A 92 -10.03 12.89 4.24
N HIS A 93 -9.58 14.01 4.82
CA HIS A 93 -9.25 15.21 4.07
C HIS A 93 -8.12 14.95 3.06
N PHE A 94 -7.04 14.30 3.50
CA PHE A 94 -5.92 13.91 2.65
C PHE A 94 -6.37 13.08 1.45
N GLY A 95 -7.23 12.07 1.67
CA GLY A 95 -7.77 11.24 0.59
C GLY A 95 -8.51 12.06 -0.48
N LYS A 96 -9.36 13.01 -0.05
CA LYS A 96 -10.09 13.90 -0.96
C LYS A 96 -9.16 14.81 -1.75
N VAL A 97 -8.16 15.41 -1.09
CA VAL A 97 -7.18 16.28 -1.75
C VAL A 97 -6.31 15.48 -2.72
N LEU A 98 -5.88 14.28 -2.35
CA LEU A 98 -5.08 13.41 -3.20
C LEU A 98 -5.78 13.08 -4.53
N VAL A 99 -7.09 12.78 -4.51
CA VAL A 99 -7.86 12.54 -5.74
C VAL A 99 -7.87 13.79 -6.63
N LYS A 100 -8.07 14.98 -6.04
CA LYS A 100 -8.02 16.25 -6.76
C LYS A 100 -6.64 16.50 -7.37
N LEU A 101 -5.58 16.31 -6.60
CA LEU A 101 -4.19 16.45 -7.04
C LEU A 101 -3.89 15.54 -8.23
N LYS A 102 -4.25 14.26 -8.15
CA LYS A 102 -4.08 13.30 -9.25
C LYS A 102 -4.78 13.75 -10.53
N ASN A 103 -6.01 14.26 -10.42
CA ASN A 103 -6.76 14.73 -11.58
C ASN A 103 -6.17 15.99 -12.19
N LYS A 104 -5.77 16.97 -11.37
CA LYS A 104 -5.06 18.18 -11.84
C LYS A 104 -3.73 17.83 -12.51
N PHE A 105 -2.98 16.93 -11.89
CA PHE A 105 -1.72 16.46 -12.43
C PHE A 105 -1.88 15.76 -13.79
N ARG A 106 -2.91 14.93 -13.97
CA ARG A 106 -3.24 14.35 -15.30
C ARG A 106 -3.45 15.42 -16.36
N LEU A 107 -4.17 16.49 -16.04
CA LEU A 107 -4.40 17.61 -16.97
C LEU A 107 -3.09 18.34 -17.29
N ILE A 108 -2.24 18.57 -16.29
CA ILE A 108 -0.90 19.17 -16.48
C ILE A 108 -0.07 18.33 -17.45
N LEU A 109 -0.03 17.00 -17.25
CA LEU A 109 0.68 16.09 -18.15
C LEU A 109 0.09 16.09 -19.56
N MET A 110 -1.24 16.14 -19.72
CA MET A 110 -1.88 16.25 -21.03
C MET A 110 -1.46 17.51 -21.78
N VAL A 111 -1.42 18.66 -21.09
CA VAL A 111 -0.96 19.93 -21.67
C VAL A 111 0.53 19.88 -22.00
N TRP A 112 1.35 19.35 -21.09
CA TRP A 112 2.79 19.16 -21.32
C TRP A 112 3.09 18.30 -22.54
N ASN A 113 2.41 17.16 -22.67
CA ASN A 113 2.58 16.21 -23.77
C ASN A 113 2.13 16.77 -25.14
N ARG A 114 1.24 17.77 -25.15
CA ARG A 114 0.88 18.48 -26.38
C ARG A 114 2.06 19.30 -26.91
N SER A 115 2.83 19.91 -26.01
CA SER A 115 4.04 20.68 -26.34
C SER A 115 5.26 19.78 -26.58
N ASN A 116 5.36 18.63 -25.91
CA ASN A 116 6.52 17.73 -25.98
C ASN A 116 6.11 16.38 -26.58
N LYS A 117 6.07 16.29 -27.92
CA LYS A 117 5.57 15.10 -28.62
C LYS A 117 6.53 13.90 -28.59
N GLU A 118 7.84 14.14 -28.52
CA GLU A 118 8.87 13.10 -28.56
C GLU A 118 9.14 12.46 -27.18
N GLN A 119 9.00 13.25 -26.11
CA GLN A 119 9.21 12.80 -24.73
C GLN A 119 7.92 12.94 -23.93
N LYS A 120 6.95 12.08 -24.24
CA LYS A 120 5.68 12.05 -23.52
C LYS A 120 5.85 11.42 -22.15
N ILE A 121 5.22 12.03 -21.16
CA ILE A 121 5.13 11.49 -19.80
C ILE A 121 3.66 11.14 -19.57
N LEU A 122 3.34 9.84 -19.56
CA LEU A 122 1.98 9.39 -19.26
C LEU A 122 1.80 9.26 -17.75
N TYR A 123 0.59 9.58 -17.29
CA TYR A 123 0.25 9.45 -15.88
C TYR A 123 0.43 8.01 -15.38
N ASP A 124 0.06 7.03 -16.21
CA ASP A 124 0.12 5.62 -15.84
C ASP A 124 1.57 5.14 -15.71
N ASP A 125 2.50 5.66 -16.51
CA ASP A 125 3.93 5.37 -16.39
C ASP A 125 4.51 5.92 -15.07
N VAL A 126 4.16 7.18 -14.74
CA VAL A 126 4.55 7.80 -13.47
C VAL A 126 4.02 6.98 -12.29
N PHE A 127 2.77 6.53 -12.38
CA PHE A 127 2.13 5.73 -11.35
C PHE A 127 2.73 4.32 -11.25
N ALA A 128 3.07 3.67 -12.36
CA ALA A 128 3.73 2.38 -12.39
C ALA A 128 5.12 2.44 -11.74
N VAL A 129 5.89 3.50 -12.02
CA VAL A 129 7.16 3.76 -11.32
C VAL A 129 6.93 3.95 -9.83
N ASN A 130 5.90 4.72 -9.44
CA ASN A 130 5.56 4.89 -8.03
C ASN A 130 5.28 3.55 -7.34
N GLN A 131 4.47 2.69 -7.94
CA GLN A 131 4.12 1.37 -7.38
C GLN A 131 5.32 0.44 -7.25
N LYS A 132 6.29 0.50 -8.17
CA LYS A 132 7.53 -0.27 -8.04
C LYS A 132 8.35 0.16 -6.82
N VAL A 133 8.30 1.44 -6.45
CA VAL A 133 9.03 1.99 -5.31
C VAL A 133 8.24 1.81 -4.01
N SER A 134 6.93 2.05 -4.04
CA SER A 134 6.06 2.03 -2.86
C SER A 134 5.45 0.66 -2.54
N GLY A 135 5.69 -0.33 -3.42
CA GLY A 135 5.11 -1.65 -3.36
C GLY A 135 3.64 -1.66 -3.78
N VAL A 136 3.15 -2.84 -4.16
CA VAL A 136 1.71 -3.08 -4.32
C VAL A 136 1.11 -3.34 -2.94
N LEU A 137 -0.06 -2.77 -2.69
CA LEU A 137 -0.86 -3.05 -1.50
C LEU A 137 -1.21 -4.54 -1.51
N MET A 138 -0.47 -5.34 -0.75
CA MET A 138 -0.82 -6.73 -0.49
C MET A 138 -1.84 -6.67 0.65
N ALA A 139 -3.11 -6.53 0.33
CA ALA A 139 -4.13 -6.92 1.29
C ALA A 139 -4.03 -8.45 1.40
N TYR A 140 -3.72 -8.95 2.59
CA TYR A 140 -3.77 -10.40 2.83
C TYR A 140 -5.25 -10.81 2.71
N THR A 141 -5.63 -11.38 1.57
CA THR A 141 -6.76 -12.31 1.56
C THR A 141 -6.24 -13.62 2.17
N GLU A 142 -7.07 -14.28 2.98
CA GLU A 142 -6.74 -15.53 3.69
C GLU A 142 -6.10 -16.59 2.78
N ASP A 143 -6.37 -16.52 1.47
CA ASP A 143 -5.83 -17.37 0.40
C ASP A 143 -4.30 -17.42 0.31
N THR A 144 -3.57 -16.41 0.81
CA THR A 144 -2.11 -16.36 0.61
C THR A 144 -1.36 -17.42 1.44
N LYS A 145 -1.95 -17.91 2.54
CA LYS A 145 -1.36 -19.04 3.29
C LYS A 145 -1.57 -20.39 2.60
N GLU A 146 -2.66 -20.56 1.83
CA GLU A 146 -2.93 -21.80 1.07
C GLU A 146 -1.98 -21.97 -0.12
N VAL A 147 -1.58 -20.87 -0.77
CA VAL A 147 -0.68 -20.93 -1.94
C VAL A 147 0.76 -21.30 -1.54
N GLU A 148 1.25 -20.85 -0.39
CA GLU A 148 2.60 -21.22 0.09
C GLU A 148 2.69 -22.63 0.68
N SER A 149 1.58 -23.19 1.16
CA SER A 149 1.51 -24.58 1.64
C SER A 149 1.33 -25.57 0.48
N ASN A 150 0.45 -25.29 -0.48
CA ASN A 150 0.29 -26.11 -1.69
C ASN A 150 1.53 -26.13 -2.60
N SER A 151 2.30 -25.03 -2.67
CA SER A 151 3.51 -25.00 -3.53
C SER A 151 4.71 -25.76 -2.94
N LYS A 152 4.72 -26.02 -1.62
CA LYS A 152 5.74 -26.85 -0.97
C LYS A 152 5.38 -28.34 -1.00
N GLU A 153 4.10 -28.70 -0.90
CA GLU A 153 3.64 -30.09 -1.02
C GLU A 153 3.65 -30.60 -2.47
N ALA A 154 3.28 -29.77 -3.45
CA ALA A 154 3.27 -30.16 -4.87
C ALA A 154 4.67 -30.46 -5.47
N ASN A 155 5.76 -30.09 -4.78
CA ASN A 155 7.13 -30.37 -5.21
C ASN A 155 7.76 -31.60 -4.53
N GLN A 156 7.08 -32.26 -3.57
CA GLN A 156 7.60 -33.46 -2.92
C GLN A 156 7.03 -34.77 -3.51
N ASP A 157 5.83 -34.76 -4.08
CA ASP A 157 5.20 -35.98 -4.61
C ASP A 157 5.55 -36.33 -6.08
N ALA A 158 6.30 -35.49 -6.79
CA ALA A 158 6.69 -35.74 -8.19
C ALA A 158 8.01 -36.57 -8.33
N LYS A 159 8.43 -37.30 -7.30
CA LYS A 159 9.66 -38.12 -7.29
C LYS A 159 9.50 -39.51 -6.68
N HIS A 160 8.43 -40.23 -7.02
CA HIS A 160 8.49 -41.69 -6.96
C HIS A 160 7.51 -42.33 -7.94
N ASP A 161 8.01 -42.67 -9.14
CA ASP A 161 7.44 -43.74 -9.97
C ASP A 161 8.64 -44.53 -10.53
N TRP A 162 8.72 -45.80 -10.14
CA TRP A 162 9.42 -46.89 -10.83
C TRP A 162 8.42 -48.00 -11.11
#